data_AF-A0A0M0JVV5-F1
#
_entry.id   AF-A0A0M0JVV5-F1
#
_cell.length_a   1.000
_cell.length_b   1.000
_cell.length_c   1.000
_cell.angle_alpha   90.00
_cell.angle_beta   90.00
_cell.angle_gamma   90.00
#
_symmetry.space_group_name_H-M   'P 1'
#
loop_
_entity.id
_entity.type
_entity.pdbx_description
1 polymer ?
#
loop_
_entity_poly.entity_id
_entity_poly.type
_entity_poly.pdbx_seq_one_letter_code
_entity_poly.pdbx_strand_id
1 'polypeptide(L)'
;MARLRRLRAKIAPADAHSATVSVGADVYQGRGRFVRRDAVEVNGQLLTFKKAVIATGGRAAVPPIPGLESTPYLTNSNLFNLRELPPRLVIVGAGPIGLEMAQAFATFGSRVHVLGRSASLLPQEHPAAGRALAAALEEDGVVIVYNTTVQSVAHVPAAGGVLEGQTEPATFPTITVQCVGRDAQPFVLECDALLIATGRSPNVADLGLEMAGVAIDAGGVLVDERLQTSNPNVYAVGDCVSGTPRFTHVAGEHAKVAVENALFGGEWRHTAFLVPGCIYTEPEVATVGLSSALAAAAAGVDVDEYFTSLEGNDRAILEDEDEHGGFVNVLCRQGTAEIVGATVCANRAGEIINELTLAIQAKVGLDTLARVIHPYPTTSEAVMQCALQWIRARWKTM
;
A
#
# COMPACT_ATOMS: atom_id res chain seq x y z
N MET A 1 -20.31 8.46 5.42
CA MET A 1 -19.90 8.94 4.07
C MET A 1 -19.71 10.46 3.92
N ALA A 2 -20.63 11.33 4.36
CA ALA A 2 -20.52 12.78 4.13
C ALA A 2 -19.23 13.44 4.68
N ARG A 3 -18.82 13.09 5.91
CA ARG A 3 -17.56 13.59 6.53
C ARG A 3 -16.33 13.24 5.68
N LEU A 4 -16.20 11.99 5.24
CA LEU A 4 -15.10 11.53 4.39
C LEU A 4 -15.01 12.36 3.11
N ARG A 5 -16.13 12.56 2.40
CA ARG A 5 -16.16 13.36 1.17
C ARG A 5 -15.73 14.81 1.41
N ARG A 6 -16.17 15.42 2.52
CA ARG A 6 -15.77 16.78 2.92
C ARG A 6 -14.26 16.87 3.16
N LEU A 7 -13.68 15.90 3.87
CA LEU A 7 -12.24 15.87 4.15
C LEU A 7 -11.42 15.64 2.88
N ARG A 8 -11.84 14.71 2.01
CA ARG A 8 -11.23 14.50 0.68
C ARG A 8 -11.24 15.79 -0.16
N ALA A 9 -12.36 16.52 -0.16
CA ALA A 9 -12.45 17.79 -0.89
C ALA A 9 -11.52 18.87 -0.33
N LYS A 10 -11.18 18.83 0.96
CA LYS A 10 -10.24 19.77 1.59
C LYS A 10 -8.79 19.54 1.14
N ILE A 11 -8.39 18.30 0.88
CA ILE A 11 -7.01 17.96 0.47
C ILE A 11 -6.81 18.00 -1.05
N ALA A 12 -7.87 17.78 -1.83
CA ALA A 12 -7.82 17.72 -3.30
C ALA A 12 -7.16 18.93 -4.02
N PRO A 13 -7.25 20.19 -3.54
CA PRO A 13 -6.64 21.32 -4.24
C PRO A 13 -5.12 21.25 -4.40
N ALA A 14 -4.42 20.51 -3.55
CA ALA A 14 -2.96 20.33 -3.65
C ALA A 14 -2.55 19.66 -4.97
N ASP A 15 -3.38 18.75 -5.49
CA ASP A 15 -3.14 17.98 -6.71
C ASP A 15 -3.94 18.50 -7.92
N ALA A 16 -4.56 19.68 -7.79
CA ALA A 16 -5.42 20.23 -8.85
C ALA A 16 -4.61 20.87 -9.98
N HIS A 17 -5.17 20.90 -11.19
CA HIS A 17 -4.54 21.57 -12.35
C HIS A 17 -4.12 23.02 -12.06
N SER A 18 -4.87 23.75 -11.23
CA SER A 18 -4.54 25.12 -10.85
C SER A 18 -3.22 25.22 -10.08
N ALA A 19 -2.87 24.20 -9.28
CA ALA A 19 -1.59 24.15 -8.57
C ALA A 19 -0.43 23.87 -9.54
N THR A 20 -0.66 23.07 -10.58
CA THR A 20 0.33 22.83 -11.64
C THR A 20 0.55 24.08 -12.50
N VAL A 21 -0.53 24.81 -12.83
CA VAL A 21 -0.44 26.05 -13.60
C VAL A 21 0.25 27.16 -12.80
N SER A 22 0.02 27.25 -11.49
CA SER A 22 0.59 28.32 -10.65
C SER A 22 2.12 28.25 -10.53
N VAL A 23 2.73 27.09 -10.77
CA VAL A 23 4.19 26.93 -10.83
C VAL A 23 4.78 27.14 -12.23
N GLY A 24 3.97 27.60 -13.19
CA GLY A 24 4.42 27.98 -14.54
C GLY A 24 4.40 26.88 -15.59
N ALA A 25 3.68 25.76 -15.34
CA ALA A 25 3.55 24.68 -16.31
C ALA A 25 2.33 24.87 -17.22
N ASP A 26 2.50 24.54 -18.51
CA ASP A 26 1.39 24.40 -19.46
C ASP A 26 0.65 23.07 -19.21
N VAL A 27 -0.68 23.13 -19.08
CA VAL A 27 -1.52 21.96 -18.80
C VAL A 27 -2.39 21.63 -20.01
N TYR A 28 -2.19 20.43 -20.56
CA TYR A 28 -2.98 19.87 -21.66
C TYR A 28 -3.88 18.74 -21.14
N GLN A 29 -5.20 18.97 -21.10
CA GLN A 29 -6.15 17.98 -20.60
C GLN A 29 -6.57 17.02 -21.71
N GLY A 30 -6.07 15.79 -21.65
CA GLY A 30 -6.43 14.75 -22.60
C GLY A 30 -5.57 13.50 -22.41
N ARG A 31 -5.80 12.48 -23.23
CA ARG A 31 -4.92 11.31 -23.25
C ARG A 31 -3.72 11.62 -24.14
N GLY A 32 -2.53 11.75 -23.52
CA GLY A 32 -1.28 11.87 -24.25
C GLY A 32 -0.84 10.54 -24.84
N ARG A 33 -0.51 10.52 -26.13
CA ARG A 33 0.04 9.36 -26.83
C ARG A 33 1.30 9.74 -27.58
N PHE A 34 2.39 9.01 -27.40
CA PHE A 34 3.57 9.13 -28.24
C PHE A 34 3.21 8.77 -29.69
N VAL A 35 3.51 9.69 -30.61
CA VAL A 35 3.29 9.51 -32.06
C VAL A 35 4.60 9.38 -32.82
N ARG A 36 5.72 9.67 -32.16
CA ARG A 36 7.11 9.52 -32.64
C ARG A 36 8.07 9.61 -31.45
N ARG A 37 9.36 9.40 -31.72
CA ARG A 37 10.43 9.29 -30.69
C ARG A 37 10.54 10.48 -29.74
N ASP A 38 10.15 11.67 -30.19
CA ASP A 38 10.33 12.96 -29.54
C ASP A 38 9.05 13.83 -29.53
N ALA A 39 7.87 13.22 -29.73
CA ALA A 39 6.61 13.95 -29.66
C ALA A 39 5.44 13.12 -29.12
N VAL A 40 4.57 13.82 -28.39
CA VAL A 40 3.29 13.34 -27.87
C VAL A 40 2.16 14.12 -28.54
N GLU A 41 1.07 13.45 -28.86
CA GLU A 41 -0.18 14.09 -29.26
C GLU A 41 -1.17 14.09 -28.08
N VAL A 42 -1.83 15.23 -27.85
CA VAL A 42 -2.93 15.37 -26.88
C VAL A 42 -4.08 16.09 -27.58
N ASN A 43 -5.22 15.42 -27.74
CA ASN A 43 -6.41 15.96 -28.43
C ASN A 43 -6.11 16.61 -29.79
N GLY A 44 -5.26 15.97 -30.62
CA GLY A 44 -4.85 16.49 -31.93
C GLY A 44 -3.78 17.56 -31.89
N GLN A 45 -3.36 18.04 -30.72
CA GLN A 45 -2.22 18.94 -30.59
C GLN A 45 -0.92 18.15 -30.47
N LEU A 46 0.02 18.44 -31.37
CA LEU A 46 1.35 17.83 -31.39
C LEU A 46 2.33 18.61 -30.50
N LEU A 47 2.90 17.93 -29.51
CA LEU A 47 3.85 18.47 -28.54
C LEU A 47 5.21 17.80 -28.71
N THR A 48 6.21 18.54 -29.21
CA THR A 48 7.60 18.06 -29.31
C THR A 48 8.36 18.31 -28.01
N PHE A 49 9.24 17.40 -27.62
CA PHE A 49 10.01 17.50 -26.38
C PHE A 49 11.50 17.23 -26.58
N LYS A 50 12.34 17.82 -25.71
CA LYS A 50 13.75 17.44 -25.58
C LYS A 50 13.94 16.28 -24.59
N LYS A 51 13.15 16.30 -23.51
CA LYS A 51 13.06 15.28 -22.47
C LYS A 51 11.59 15.04 -22.13
N ALA A 52 11.22 13.80 -21.81
CA ALA A 52 9.89 13.44 -21.35
C ALA A 52 9.96 12.51 -20.14
N VAL A 53 8.94 12.59 -19.29
CA VAL A 53 8.76 11.68 -18.14
C VAL A 53 7.40 11.01 -18.26
N ILE A 54 7.38 9.68 -18.26
CA ILE A 54 6.17 8.88 -18.19
C ILE A 54 5.80 8.72 -16.72
N ALA A 55 4.70 9.35 -16.31
CA ALA A 55 4.18 9.33 -14.94
C ALA A 55 2.71 8.88 -14.91
N THR A 56 2.37 7.86 -15.70
CA THR A 56 0.98 7.43 -15.94
C THR A 56 0.38 6.61 -14.79
N GLY A 57 1.20 6.29 -13.79
CA GLY A 57 0.77 5.61 -12.56
C GLY A 57 0.28 4.18 -12.80
N GLY A 58 -0.58 3.70 -11.90
CA GLY A 58 -1.18 2.38 -11.96
C GLY A 58 -2.66 2.41 -11.61
N ARG A 59 -3.36 1.31 -11.94
CA ARG A 59 -4.78 1.07 -11.65
C ARG A 59 -4.95 -0.23 -10.86
N ALA A 60 -6.13 -0.45 -10.29
CA ALA A 60 -6.44 -1.74 -9.67
C ALA A 60 -6.30 -2.87 -10.70
N ALA A 61 -5.63 -3.96 -10.31
CA ALA A 61 -5.62 -5.19 -11.09
C ALA A 61 -6.99 -5.85 -10.95
N VAL A 62 -7.69 -6.01 -12.07
CA VAL A 62 -8.98 -6.68 -12.12
C VAL A 62 -8.72 -8.13 -12.54
N PRO A 63 -8.99 -9.12 -11.66
CA PRO A 63 -8.77 -10.52 -11.99
C PRO A 63 -9.81 -11.00 -13.01
N PRO A 64 -9.48 -11.96 -13.88
CA PRO A 64 -10.41 -12.51 -14.87
C PRO A 64 -11.42 -13.47 -14.22
N ILE A 65 -12.28 -12.96 -13.33
CA ILE A 65 -13.32 -13.73 -12.66
C ILE A 65 -14.57 -13.76 -13.55
N PRO A 66 -15.09 -14.95 -13.92
CA PRO A 66 -16.34 -15.07 -14.67
C PRO A 66 -17.48 -14.23 -14.07
N GLY A 67 -18.12 -13.41 -14.90
CA GLY A 67 -19.23 -12.54 -14.54
C GLY A 67 -18.84 -11.18 -13.90
N LEU A 68 -17.56 -10.96 -13.60
CA LEU A 68 -17.09 -9.72 -12.98
C LEU A 68 -17.19 -8.51 -13.92
N GLU A 69 -16.88 -8.69 -15.21
CA GLU A 69 -16.96 -7.61 -16.21
C GLU A 69 -18.38 -7.02 -16.33
N SER A 70 -19.40 -7.86 -16.15
CA SER A 70 -20.81 -7.46 -16.17
C SER A 70 -21.36 -7.01 -14.82
N THR A 71 -20.60 -7.16 -13.73
CA THR A 71 -21.05 -6.86 -12.36
C THR A 71 -20.56 -5.49 -11.93
N PRO A 72 -21.39 -4.64 -11.29
CA PRO A 72 -20.93 -3.38 -10.72
C PRO A 72 -19.99 -3.66 -9.54
N TYR A 73 -18.68 -3.45 -9.75
CA TYR A 73 -17.67 -3.60 -8.70
C TYR A 73 -16.96 -2.27 -8.38
N LEU A 74 -16.38 -2.24 -7.19
CA LEU A 74 -15.62 -1.14 -6.65
C LEU A 74 -14.12 -1.41 -6.78
N THR A 75 -13.37 -0.33 -6.90
CA THR A 75 -11.91 -0.26 -6.82
C THR A 75 -11.55 1.02 -6.07
N ASN A 76 -10.27 1.24 -5.80
CA ASN A 76 -9.79 2.50 -5.23
C ASN A 76 -10.22 3.75 -6.05
N SER A 77 -10.55 3.61 -7.34
CA SER A 77 -10.96 4.72 -8.21
C SER A 77 -12.39 5.22 -7.98
N ASN A 78 -13.30 4.35 -7.54
CA ASN A 78 -14.73 4.66 -7.46
C ASN A 78 -15.34 4.45 -6.06
N LEU A 79 -14.68 3.70 -5.16
CA LEU A 79 -15.10 3.44 -3.79
C LEU A 79 -15.42 4.73 -3.02
N PHE A 80 -14.53 5.73 -3.11
CA PHE A 80 -14.70 7.01 -2.41
C PHE A 80 -15.77 7.93 -3.01
N ASN A 81 -16.46 7.50 -4.08
CA ASN A 81 -17.58 8.21 -4.67
C ASN A 81 -18.94 7.70 -4.14
N LEU A 82 -18.94 6.61 -3.37
CA LEU A 82 -20.13 6.11 -2.68
C LEU A 82 -20.76 7.21 -1.83
N ARG A 83 -22.08 7.35 -1.96
CA ARG A 83 -22.89 8.32 -1.20
C ARG A 83 -23.54 7.66 0.01
N GLU A 84 -23.96 6.42 -0.16
CA GLU A 84 -24.55 5.58 0.86
C GLU A 84 -23.55 4.49 1.26
N LEU A 85 -23.64 4.05 2.51
CA LEU A 85 -22.81 2.97 3.03
C LEU A 85 -23.45 1.63 2.62
N PRO A 86 -22.75 0.73 1.91
CA PRO A 86 -23.30 -0.57 1.57
C PRO A 86 -23.49 -1.42 2.83
N PRO A 87 -24.68 -2.01 3.07
CA PRO A 87 -24.91 -2.82 4.27
C PRO A 87 -24.01 -4.05 4.36
N ARG A 88 -23.68 -4.67 3.23
CA ARG A 88 -22.75 -5.81 3.10
C ARG A 88 -21.69 -5.51 2.05
N LEU A 89 -20.43 -5.64 2.44
CA LEU A 89 -19.27 -5.46 1.58
C LEU A 89 -18.45 -6.75 1.53
N VAL A 90 -18.21 -7.27 0.33
CA VAL A 90 -17.19 -8.31 0.10
C VAL A 90 -15.97 -7.68 -0.54
N ILE A 91 -14.79 -7.99 -0.01
CA ILE A 91 -13.50 -7.51 -0.50
C ILE A 91 -12.71 -8.70 -1.03
N VAL A 92 -12.31 -8.67 -2.29
CA VAL A 92 -11.45 -9.68 -2.90
C VAL A 92 -10.00 -9.19 -2.85
N GLY A 93 -9.21 -9.75 -1.94
CA GLY A 93 -7.81 -9.40 -1.71
C GLY A 93 -7.56 -8.88 -0.30
N ALA A 94 -6.72 -9.60 0.45
CA ALA A 94 -6.29 -9.27 1.81
C ALA A 94 -4.92 -8.54 1.85
N GLY A 95 -4.68 -7.65 0.88
CA GLY A 95 -3.52 -6.76 0.87
C GLY A 95 -3.82 -5.43 1.57
N PRO A 96 -2.85 -4.49 1.65
CA PRO A 96 -2.98 -3.22 2.38
C PRO A 96 -4.31 -2.48 2.13
N ILE A 97 -4.63 -2.20 0.86
CA ILE A 97 -5.88 -1.53 0.46
C ILE A 97 -7.12 -2.31 0.94
N GLY A 98 -7.08 -3.63 0.84
CA GLY A 98 -8.19 -4.49 1.25
C GLY A 98 -8.44 -4.41 2.76
N LEU A 99 -7.38 -4.45 3.56
CA LEU A 99 -7.45 -4.42 5.02
C LEU A 99 -7.85 -3.04 5.55
N GLU A 100 -7.24 -1.97 5.03
CA GLU A 100 -7.61 -0.59 5.40
C GLU A 100 -9.08 -0.29 5.07
N MET A 101 -9.54 -0.70 3.89
CA MET A 101 -10.95 -0.52 3.52
C MET A 101 -11.87 -1.46 4.28
N ALA A 102 -11.41 -2.63 4.69
CA ALA A 102 -12.21 -3.54 5.49
C ALA A 102 -12.55 -2.91 6.84
N GLN A 103 -11.52 -2.45 7.56
CA GLN A 103 -11.68 -1.81 8.85
C GLN A 103 -12.54 -0.56 8.73
N ALA A 104 -12.19 0.37 7.81
CA ALA A 104 -12.90 1.63 7.66
C ALA A 104 -14.41 1.42 7.39
N PHE A 105 -14.79 0.46 6.55
CA PHE A 105 -16.20 0.19 6.27
C PHE A 105 -16.90 -0.55 7.41
N ALA A 106 -16.20 -1.43 8.13
CA ALA A 106 -16.74 -2.10 9.31
C ALA A 106 -17.04 -1.10 10.43
N THR A 107 -16.09 -0.21 10.75
CA THR A 107 -16.28 0.89 11.72
C THR A 107 -17.37 1.87 11.29
N PHE A 108 -17.62 2.05 9.99
CA PHE A 108 -18.76 2.84 9.51
C PHE A 108 -20.12 2.13 9.67
N GLY A 109 -20.12 0.82 9.89
CA GLY A 109 -21.32 -0.01 10.13
C GLY A 109 -21.65 -1.02 9.03
N SER A 110 -20.77 -1.24 8.04
CA SER A 110 -20.95 -2.31 7.05
C SER A 110 -20.61 -3.67 7.64
N ARG A 111 -21.32 -4.73 7.24
CA ARG A 111 -20.85 -6.11 7.46
C ARG A 111 -19.82 -6.45 6.38
N VAL A 112 -18.58 -6.66 6.78
CA VAL A 112 -17.46 -6.83 5.83
C VAL A 112 -16.94 -8.26 5.83
N HIS A 113 -16.74 -8.82 4.64
CA HIS A 113 -15.99 -10.06 4.43
C HIS A 113 -14.76 -9.79 3.58
N VAL A 114 -13.59 -10.23 4.03
CA VAL A 114 -12.33 -10.14 3.27
C VAL A 114 -11.92 -11.53 2.81
N LEU A 115 -11.80 -11.72 1.50
CA LEU A 115 -11.37 -12.98 0.89
C LEU A 115 -9.87 -12.94 0.62
N GLY A 116 -9.13 -13.77 1.36
CA GLY A 116 -7.68 -13.92 1.24
C GLY A 116 -7.29 -15.29 0.70
N ARG A 117 -6.35 -15.34 -0.24
CA ARG A 117 -5.79 -16.61 -0.75
C ARG A 117 -4.80 -17.26 0.23
N SER A 118 -4.15 -16.44 1.05
CA SER A 118 -3.15 -16.88 2.02
C SER A 118 -3.80 -17.56 3.23
N ALA A 119 -3.01 -18.34 3.96
CA ALA A 119 -3.42 -18.96 5.21
C ALA A 119 -3.38 -18.01 6.43
N SER A 120 -2.74 -16.85 6.27
CA SER A 120 -2.62 -15.80 7.29
C SER A 120 -2.57 -14.42 6.62
N LEU A 121 -2.82 -13.37 7.41
CA LEU A 121 -2.53 -12.00 7.00
C LEU A 121 -1.02 -11.74 7.04
N LEU A 122 -0.59 -10.81 6.18
CA LEU A 122 0.79 -10.31 6.10
C LEU A 122 1.85 -11.43 6.13
N PRO A 123 1.76 -12.48 5.29
CA PRO A 123 2.65 -13.65 5.38
C PRO A 123 4.12 -13.34 5.06
N GLN A 124 4.41 -12.16 4.51
CA GLN A 124 5.76 -11.68 4.23
C GLN A 124 6.34 -10.84 5.37
N GLU A 125 5.56 -10.56 6.41
CA GLU A 125 5.96 -9.75 7.56
C GLU A 125 6.17 -10.61 8.81
N HIS A 126 6.60 -9.97 9.91
CA HIS A 126 6.71 -10.65 11.19
C HIS A 126 5.36 -11.28 11.60
N PRO A 127 5.29 -12.58 11.96
CA PRO A 127 4.02 -13.28 12.20
C PRO A 127 3.12 -12.65 13.26
N ALA A 128 3.70 -11.93 14.23
CA ALA A 128 2.92 -11.19 15.22
C ALA A 128 2.11 -10.03 14.61
N ALA A 129 2.56 -9.40 13.52
CA ALA A 129 1.81 -8.33 12.84
C ALA A 129 0.52 -8.88 12.24
N GLY A 130 0.61 -10.01 11.52
CA GLY A 130 -0.57 -10.66 10.93
C GLY A 130 -1.59 -11.10 11.98
N ARG A 131 -1.15 -11.54 13.17
CA ARG A 131 -2.04 -11.92 14.28
C ARG A 131 -2.70 -10.71 14.94
N ALA A 132 -1.92 -9.69 15.30
CA ALA A 132 -2.45 -8.47 15.91
C ALA A 132 -3.48 -7.80 14.99
N LEU A 133 -3.16 -7.69 13.71
CA LEU A 133 -4.08 -7.10 12.73
C LEU A 133 -5.33 -7.95 12.51
N ALA A 134 -5.23 -9.28 12.50
CA ALA A 134 -6.40 -10.14 12.37
C ALA A 134 -7.34 -9.97 13.58
N ALA A 135 -6.79 -9.94 14.80
CA ALA A 135 -7.58 -9.75 16.02
C ALA A 135 -8.32 -8.41 16.01
N ALA A 136 -7.63 -7.31 15.71
CA ALA A 136 -8.25 -5.98 15.65
C ALA A 136 -9.35 -5.89 14.58
N LEU A 137 -9.10 -6.43 13.38
CA LEU A 137 -10.11 -6.45 12.32
C LEU A 137 -11.34 -7.29 12.70
N GLU A 138 -11.15 -8.44 13.35
CA GLU A 138 -12.24 -9.31 13.79
C GLU A 138 -13.09 -8.64 14.88
N GLU A 139 -12.46 -7.89 15.79
CA GLU A 139 -13.12 -7.08 16.82
C GLU A 139 -13.96 -5.94 16.21
N ASP A 140 -13.44 -5.27 15.18
CA ASP A 140 -14.19 -4.30 14.38
C ASP A 140 -15.35 -4.93 13.56
N GLY A 141 -15.52 -6.26 13.61
CA GLY A 141 -16.60 -6.98 12.93
C GLY A 141 -16.28 -7.39 11.49
N VAL A 142 -15.01 -7.38 11.10
CA VAL A 142 -14.55 -7.90 9.80
C VAL A 142 -14.44 -9.42 9.86
N VAL A 143 -15.05 -10.12 8.90
CA VAL A 143 -14.87 -11.56 8.73
C VAL A 143 -13.77 -11.83 7.71
N ILE A 144 -12.65 -12.39 8.15
CA ILE A 144 -11.55 -12.76 7.25
C ILE A 144 -11.71 -14.23 6.84
N VAL A 145 -11.82 -14.47 5.53
CA VAL A 145 -11.95 -15.82 4.96
C VAL A 145 -10.65 -16.18 4.24
N TYR A 146 -9.81 -16.94 4.93
CA TYR A 146 -8.51 -17.41 4.44
C TYR A 146 -8.65 -18.52 3.38
N ASN A 147 -7.55 -18.82 2.68
CA ASN A 147 -7.45 -19.90 1.70
C ASN A 147 -8.59 -19.93 0.67
N THR A 148 -9.06 -18.75 0.25
CA THR A 148 -10.25 -18.62 -0.58
C THR A 148 -9.89 -18.21 -2.01
N THR A 149 -10.49 -18.90 -2.98
CA THR A 149 -10.49 -18.54 -4.40
C THR A 149 -11.90 -18.21 -4.86
N VAL A 150 -12.11 -17.03 -5.43
CA VAL A 150 -13.38 -16.66 -6.07
C VAL A 150 -13.48 -17.33 -7.44
N GLN A 151 -14.55 -18.07 -7.68
CA GLN A 151 -14.79 -18.83 -8.91
C GLN A 151 -15.65 -18.05 -9.92
N SER A 152 -16.67 -17.34 -9.44
CA SER A 152 -17.55 -16.54 -10.29
C SER A 152 -18.29 -15.49 -9.46
N VAL A 153 -18.80 -14.47 -10.14
CA VAL A 153 -19.71 -13.50 -9.55
C VAL A 153 -20.93 -13.31 -10.44
N ALA A 154 -22.07 -13.06 -9.82
CA ALA A 154 -23.31 -12.69 -10.49
C ALA A 154 -23.97 -11.55 -9.72
N HIS A 155 -24.84 -10.79 -10.39
CA HIS A 155 -25.62 -9.78 -9.69
C HIS A 155 -27.05 -9.73 -10.22
N VAL A 156 -27.95 -9.32 -9.33
CA VAL A 156 -29.31 -8.91 -9.65
C VAL A 156 -29.39 -7.40 -9.41
N PRO A 157 -29.76 -6.59 -10.41
CA PRO A 157 -29.94 -5.16 -10.21
C PRO A 157 -30.89 -4.88 -9.06
N ALA A 158 -30.70 -3.73 -8.41
CA ALA A 158 -31.63 -3.29 -7.40
C ALA A 158 -33.02 -3.18 -8.05
N ALA A 159 -34.00 -3.92 -7.54
CA ALA A 159 -35.38 -3.68 -7.94
C ALA A 159 -35.69 -2.25 -7.51
N GLY A 160 -35.98 -1.35 -8.44
CA GLY A 160 -36.40 0.03 -8.14
C GLY A 160 -37.73 0.12 -7.38
N GLY A 161 -38.18 -0.99 -6.77
CA GLY A 161 -39.35 -1.10 -5.92
C GLY A 161 -38.94 -1.31 -4.46
N VAL A 162 -39.83 -0.90 -3.58
CA VAL A 162 -39.70 -1.07 -2.14
C VAL A 162 -39.95 -2.56 -1.82
N LEU A 163 -38.97 -3.25 -1.24
CA LEU A 163 -39.16 -4.63 -0.75
C LEU A 163 -40.21 -4.64 0.37
N GLU A 164 -40.99 -5.72 0.50
CA GLU A 164 -42.04 -5.84 1.51
C GLU A 164 -41.45 -5.66 2.93
N GLY A 165 -41.85 -4.58 3.62
CA GLY A 165 -41.30 -4.19 4.93
C GLY A 165 -40.18 -3.14 4.91
N GLN A 166 -39.74 -2.67 3.75
CA GLN A 166 -38.85 -1.51 3.63
C GLN A 166 -39.67 -0.26 3.25
N THR A 167 -39.12 0.93 3.47
CA THR A 167 -39.80 2.22 3.19
C THR A 167 -39.20 2.93 1.97
N GLU A 168 -38.01 2.53 1.54
CA GLU A 168 -37.25 3.12 0.44
C GLU A 168 -36.84 2.04 -0.58
N PRO A 169 -36.64 2.37 -1.87
CA PRO A 169 -36.16 1.43 -2.88
C PRO A 169 -34.77 0.91 -2.51
N ALA A 170 -34.45 -0.34 -2.89
CA ALA A 170 -33.09 -0.83 -2.75
C ALA A 170 -32.13 0.05 -3.59
N THR A 171 -31.13 0.66 -2.96
CA THR A 171 -30.12 1.48 -3.67
C THR A 171 -29.00 0.63 -4.27
N PHE A 172 -28.81 -0.59 -3.77
CA PHE A 172 -27.72 -1.47 -4.14
C PHE A 172 -28.21 -2.73 -4.87
N PRO A 173 -27.44 -3.25 -5.84
CA PRO A 173 -27.69 -4.56 -6.41
C PRO A 173 -27.40 -5.65 -5.36
N THR A 174 -27.99 -6.83 -5.54
CA THR A 174 -27.54 -8.03 -4.81
C THR A 174 -26.47 -8.72 -5.63
N ILE A 175 -25.26 -8.84 -5.10
CA ILE A 175 -24.13 -9.51 -5.74
C ILE A 175 -23.86 -10.83 -5.03
N THR A 176 -23.84 -11.92 -5.78
CA THR A 176 -23.49 -13.26 -5.31
C THR A 176 -22.07 -13.61 -5.73
N VAL A 177 -21.23 -14.01 -4.76
CA VAL A 177 -19.82 -14.35 -4.95
C VAL A 177 -19.64 -15.83 -4.65
N GLN A 178 -19.38 -16.62 -5.70
CA GLN A 178 -19.12 -18.05 -5.55
C GLN A 178 -17.64 -18.25 -5.25
N CYS A 179 -17.37 -18.97 -4.17
CA CYS A 179 -16.04 -19.17 -3.63
C CYS A 179 -15.74 -20.66 -3.44
N VAL A 180 -14.44 -20.97 -3.45
CA VAL A 180 -13.91 -22.26 -3.02
C VAL A 180 -12.89 -21.97 -1.91
N GLY A 181 -13.13 -22.54 -0.74
CA GLY A 181 -12.27 -22.41 0.43
C GLY A 181 -11.21 -23.51 0.50
N ARG A 182 -10.72 -23.74 1.72
CA ARG A 182 -9.83 -24.87 2.03
C ARG A 182 -10.49 -26.20 1.62
N ASP A 183 -9.68 -27.15 1.17
CA ASP A 183 -10.09 -28.51 0.77
C ASP A 183 -11.16 -28.55 -0.34
N ALA A 184 -11.12 -27.54 -1.23
CA ALA A 184 -12.05 -27.38 -2.34
C ALA A 184 -13.53 -27.28 -1.95
N GLN A 185 -13.84 -26.91 -0.71
CA GLN A 185 -15.23 -26.77 -0.25
C GLN A 185 -15.87 -25.51 -0.84
N PRO A 186 -16.98 -25.64 -1.59
CA PRO A 186 -17.67 -24.49 -2.17
C PRO A 186 -18.50 -23.78 -1.11
N PHE A 187 -18.55 -22.44 -1.19
CA PHE A 187 -19.46 -21.61 -0.43
C PHE A 187 -19.82 -20.36 -1.21
N VAL A 188 -20.86 -19.66 -0.75
CA VAL A 188 -21.40 -18.48 -1.43
C VAL A 188 -21.54 -17.35 -0.42
N LEU A 189 -21.14 -16.16 -0.82
CA LEU A 189 -21.41 -14.92 -0.10
C LEU A 189 -22.34 -14.03 -0.92
N GLU A 190 -23.20 -13.29 -0.23
CA GLU A 190 -23.99 -12.24 -0.84
C GLU A 190 -23.60 -10.87 -0.27
N CYS A 191 -23.53 -9.88 -1.13
CA CYS A 191 -23.17 -8.52 -0.76
C CYS A 191 -23.91 -7.47 -1.58
N ASP A 192 -23.86 -6.24 -1.09
CA ASP A 192 -24.46 -5.07 -1.73
C ASP A 192 -23.40 -4.27 -2.52
N ALA A 193 -22.14 -4.47 -2.15
CA ALA A 193 -20.97 -3.97 -2.85
C ALA A 193 -19.83 -4.99 -2.86
N LEU A 194 -19.11 -5.04 -3.97
CA LEU A 194 -17.93 -5.90 -4.16
C LEU A 194 -16.71 -5.02 -4.43
N LEU A 195 -15.69 -5.04 -3.57
CA LEU A 195 -14.42 -4.33 -3.77
C LEU A 195 -13.34 -5.28 -4.29
N ILE A 196 -12.71 -4.91 -5.40
CA ILE A 196 -11.55 -5.62 -5.96
C ILE A 196 -10.27 -4.94 -5.48
N ALA A 197 -9.53 -5.64 -4.62
CA ALA A 197 -8.27 -5.20 -4.00
C ALA A 197 -7.13 -6.23 -4.21
N THR A 198 -7.11 -6.89 -5.37
CA THR A 198 -6.18 -8.01 -5.65
C THR A 198 -4.77 -7.59 -6.07
N GLY A 199 -4.50 -6.29 -6.17
CA GLY A 199 -3.22 -5.74 -6.57
C GLY A 199 -3.37 -4.56 -7.52
N ARG A 200 -2.27 -4.21 -8.19
CA ARG A 200 -2.21 -3.06 -9.11
C ARG A 200 -1.61 -3.48 -10.45
N SER A 201 -1.99 -2.80 -11.52
CA SER A 201 -1.41 -2.93 -12.86
C SER A 201 -0.89 -1.58 -13.34
N PRO A 202 0.27 -1.52 -14.01
CA PRO A 202 0.81 -0.27 -14.54
C PRO A 202 -0.08 0.25 -15.69
N ASN A 203 -0.15 1.58 -15.83
CA ASN A 203 -0.88 2.22 -16.92
C ASN A 203 0.06 2.46 -18.11
N VAL A 204 0.29 1.42 -18.91
CA VAL A 204 1.21 1.47 -20.07
C VAL A 204 0.52 1.19 -21.42
N ALA A 205 -0.77 0.85 -21.39
CA ALA A 205 -1.57 0.59 -22.59
C ALA A 205 -1.96 1.89 -23.31
N ASP A 206 -2.06 1.82 -24.64
CA ASP A 206 -2.53 2.90 -25.52
C ASP A 206 -1.71 4.22 -25.42
N LEU A 207 -0.46 4.14 -24.97
CA LEU A 207 0.43 5.30 -24.84
C LEU A 207 1.35 5.52 -26.05
N GLY A 208 1.42 4.57 -27.00
CA GLY A 208 2.32 4.68 -28.16
C GLY A 208 3.80 4.48 -27.81
N LEU A 209 4.11 3.74 -26.74
CA LEU A 209 5.47 3.54 -26.24
C LEU A 209 6.40 2.92 -27.30
N GLU A 210 5.85 2.09 -28.18
CA GLU A 210 6.53 1.54 -29.34
C GLU A 210 7.04 2.62 -30.29
N MET A 211 6.24 3.67 -30.55
CA MET A 211 6.61 4.82 -31.38
C MET A 211 7.69 5.67 -30.71
N ALA A 212 7.73 5.67 -29.39
CA ALA A 212 8.75 6.32 -28.59
C ALA A 212 10.05 5.48 -28.49
N GLY A 213 10.05 4.21 -28.89
CA GLY A 213 11.17 3.30 -28.65
C GLY A 213 11.38 2.98 -27.15
N VAL A 214 10.29 2.89 -26.38
CA VAL A 214 10.28 2.60 -24.94
C VAL A 214 9.90 1.14 -24.71
N ALA A 215 10.80 0.38 -24.08
CA ALA A 215 10.58 -1.02 -23.73
C ALA A 215 9.70 -1.17 -22.47
N ILE A 216 8.87 -2.21 -22.48
CA ILE A 216 7.98 -2.59 -21.38
C ILE A 216 8.05 -4.09 -21.13
N ASP A 217 7.69 -4.50 -19.93
CA ASP A 217 7.37 -5.88 -19.58
C ASP A 217 5.95 -5.95 -18.97
N ALA A 218 5.59 -7.10 -18.38
CA ALA A 218 4.31 -7.25 -17.68
C ALA A 218 4.18 -6.37 -16.42
N GLY A 219 5.31 -5.93 -15.85
CA GLY A 219 5.41 -5.12 -14.64
C GLY A 219 5.35 -3.61 -14.89
N GLY A 220 5.68 -3.14 -16.10
CA GLY A 220 5.59 -1.74 -16.51
C GLY A 220 6.66 -1.30 -17.50
N VAL A 221 7.02 -0.02 -17.45
CA VAL A 221 8.13 0.57 -18.22
C VAL A 221 9.45 0.12 -17.64
N LEU A 222 10.33 -0.40 -18.50
CA LEU A 222 11.69 -0.76 -18.13
C LEU A 222 12.58 0.48 -18.09
N VAL A 223 13.32 0.63 -17.00
CA VAL A 223 14.25 1.73 -16.78
C VAL A 223 15.58 1.23 -16.24
N ASP A 224 16.64 2.02 -16.43
CA ASP A 224 17.92 1.82 -15.75
C ASP A 224 17.92 2.38 -14.31
N GLU A 225 19.05 2.29 -13.63
CA GLU A 225 19.21 2.81 -12.25
C GLU A 225 18.92 4.32 -12.14
N ARG A 226 19.05 5.07 -13.25
CA ARG A 226 18.84 6.51 -13.37
C ARG A 226 17.41 6.88 -13.79
N LEU A 227 16.51 5.89 -13.85
CA LEU A 227 15.12 5.99 -14.32
C LEU A 227 14.97 6.33 -15.81
N GLN A 228 16.04 6.17 -16.59
CA GLN A 228 16.03 6.37 -18.03
C GLN A 228 15.50 5.12 -18.73
N THR A 229 14.61 5.31 -19.71
CA THR A 229 14.07 4.20 -20.52
C THR A 229 15.04 3.80 -21.65
N SER A 230 14.66 2.82 -22.48
CA SER A 230 15.38 2.49 -23.72
C SER A 230 15.44 3.65 -24.73
N ASN A 231 14.62 4.69 -24.57
CA ASN A 231 14.81 5.97 -25.24
C ASN A 231 15.56 6.94 -24.30
N PRO A 232 16.76 7.42 -24.67
CA PRO A 232 17.61 8.25 -23.80
C PRO A 232 17.02 9.64 -23.47
N ASN A 233 15.95 10.03 -24.16
CA ASN A 233 15.22 11.26 -23.88
C ASN A 233 13.92 11.04 -23.11
N VAL A 234 13.59 9.81 -22.75
CA VAL A 234 12.38 9.46 -22.02
C VAL A 234 12.75 8.76 -20.72
N TYR A 235 12.17 9.22 -19.63
CA TYR A 235 12.28 8.65 -18.29
C TYR A 235 10.91 8.11 -17.87
N ALA A 236 10.85 7.28 -16.84
CA ALA A 236 9.59 6.83 -16.25
C ALA A 236 9.66 6.84 -14.72
N VAL A 237 8.56 7.18 -14.06
CA VAL A 237 8.49 7.36 -12.60
C VAL A 237 7.22 6.77 -12.01
N GLY A 238 7.26 6.51 -10.70
CA GLY A 238 6.12 5.95 -9.93
C GLY A 238 5.60 4.61 -10.44
N ASP A 239 4.32 4.35 -10.20
CA ASP A 239 3.68 3.04 -10.37
C ASP A 239 3.71 2.43 -11.78
N CYS A 240 4.03 3.21 -12.81
CA CYS A 240 4.17 2.67 -14.16
C CYS A 240 5.54 2.01 -14.42
N VAL A 241 6.51 2.18 -13.52
CA VAL A 241 7.85 1.58 -13.62
C VAL A 241 7.81 0.12 -13.19
N SER A 242 8.48 -0.75 -13.94
CA SER A 242 8.59 -2.17 -13.61
C SER A 242 9.55 -2.40 -12.43
N GLY A 243 9.25 -3.38 -11.58
CA GLY A 243 10.15 -3.83 -10.52
C GLY A 243 10.32 -2.90 -9.33
N THR A 244 9.61 -1.78 -9.25
CA THR A 244 9.72 -0.82 -8.14
C THR A 244 8.51 -0.88 -7.19
N PRO A 245 8.70 -0.64 -5.88
CA PRO A 245 7.60 -0.50 -4.94
C PRO A 245 6.62 0.60 -5.36
N ARG A 246 5.32 0.35 -5.16
CA ARG A 246 4.23 1.23 -5.63
C ARG A 246 3.67 2.06 -4.49
N PHE A 247 4.42 3.10 -4.13
CA PHE A 247 4.05 4.06 -3.10
C PHE A 247 4.13 5.49 -3.60
N THR A 248 3.30 6.37 -3.03
CA THR A 248 3.30 7.80 -3.36
C THR A 248 4.66 8.45 -3.11
N HIS A 249 5.31 8.14 -1.98
CA HIS A 249 6.64 8.67 -1.66
C HIS A 249 7.72 8.15 -2.60
N VAL A 250 7.63 6.89 -3.06
CA VAL A 250 8.53 6.36 -4.10
C VAL A 250 8.35 7.10 -5.42
N ALA A 251 7.11 7.38 -5.82
CA ALA A 251 6.84 8.18 -7.02
C ALA A 251 7.45 9.59 -6.92
N GLY A 252 7.37 10.22 -5.75
CA GLY A 252 8.00 11.52 -5.48
C GLY A 252 9.53 11.47 -5.58
N GLU A 253 10.18 10.47 -4.98
CA GLU A 253 11.64 10.29 -5.07
C GLU A 253 12.09 9.94 -6.50
N HIS A 254 11.31 9.13 -7.22
CA HIS A 254 11.55 8.88 -8.64
C HIS A 254 11.51 10.18 -9.46
N ALA A 255 10.57 11.09 -9.16
CA ALA A 255 10.49 12.38 -9.85
C ALA A 255 11.76 13.22 -9.62
N LYS A 256 12.32 13.24 -8.40
CA LYS A 256 13.58 13.95 -8.12
C LYS A 256 14.75 13.38 -8.94
N VAL A 257 14.91 12.06 -8.94
CA VAL A 257 15.95 11.38 -9.73
C VAL A 257 15.80 11.68 -11.22
N ALA A 258 14.59 11.57 -11.76
CA ALA A 258 14.33 11.84 -13.17
C ALA A 258 14.63 13.30 -13.54
N VAL A 259 14.23 14.27 -12.72
CA VAL A 259 14.50 15.71 -12.95
C VAL A 259 15.99 15.99 -12.93
N GLU A 260 16.70 15.52 -11.91
CA GLU A 260 18.16 15.71 -11.78
C GLU A 260 18.92 15.13 -12.98
N ASN A 261 18.59 13.90 -13.35
CA ASN A 261 19.28 13.20 -14.42
C ASN A 261 18.90 13.75 -15.80
N ALA A 262 17.64 14.17 -16.02
CA ALA A 262 17.17 14.64 -17.32
C ALA A 262 17.60 16.09 -17.64
N LEU A 263 17.61 16.97 -16.62
CA LEU A 263 17.82 18.41 -16.83
C LEU A 263 19.23 18.88 -16.46
N PHE A 264 19.85 18.26 -15.45
CA PHE A 264 21.13 18.73 -14.89
C PHE A 264 22.29 17.76 -15.12
N GLY A 265 22.03 16.62 -15.76
CA GLY A 265 23.07 15.60 -16.01
C GLY A 265 23.56 14.92 -14.74
N GLY A 266 22.70 14.83 -13.72
CA GLY A 266 23.00 14.11 -12.49
C GLY A 266 23.25 12.61 -12.69
N GLU A 267 23.77 11.98 -11.64
CA GLU A 267 24.01 10.54 -11.57
C GLU A 267 23.20 9.87 -10.45
N TRP A 268 22.03 10.41 -10.14
CA TRP A 268 21.19 9.93 -9.05
C TRP A 268 20.60 8.56 -9.40
N ARG A 269 20.52 7.66 -8.41
CA ARG A 269 20.10 6.27 -8.60
C ARG A 269 18.95 5.91 -7.67
N HIS A 270 17.88 5.34 -8.22
CA HIS A 270 16.73 4.88 -7.43
C HIS A 270 17.02 3.58 -6.67
N THR A 271 18.02 2.81 -7.09
CA THR A 271 18.43 1.55 -6.42
C THR A 271 19.02 1.76 -5.03
N ALA A 272 19.33 3.00 -4.65
CA ALA A 272 19.79 3.37 -3.31
C ALA A 272 18.65 3.64 -2.33
N PHE A 273 17.39 3.54 -2.75
CA PHE A 273 16.25 3.91 -1.91
C PHE A 273 15.99 2.86 -0.83
N LEU A 274 16.00 3.32 0.42
CA LEU A 274 15.35 2.61 1.52
C LEU A 274 13.89 3.06 1.59
N VAL A 275 12.98 2.13 1.32
CA VAL A 275 11.55 2.44 1.21
C VAL A 275 10.80 1.90 2.43
N PRO A 276 10.33 2.77 3.35
CA PRO A 276 9.39 2.34 4.37
C PRO A 276 7.99 2.15 3.78
N GLY A 277 7.22 1.24 4.37
CA GLY A 277 5.80 1.02 4.07
C GLY A 277 4.97 1.09 5.35
N CYS A 278 3.68 1.40 5.21
CA CYS A 278 2.72 1.38 6.31
C CYS A 278 1.36 0.93 5.80
N ILE A 279 0.68 0.11 6.59
CA ILE A 279 -0.73 -0.26 6.45
C ILE A 279 -1.48 0.54 7.50
N TYR A 280 -2.37 1.42 7.06
CA TYR A 280 -3.05 2.40 7.91
C TYR A 280 -4.35 1.86 8.52
N THR A 281 -4.26 0.66 9.07
CA THR A 281 -5.26 0.08 9.98
C THR A 281 -5.01 0.58 11.40
N GLU A 282 -5.86 0.20 12.34
CA GLU A 282 -5.72 0.45 13.76
C GLU A 282 -5.68 -0.91 14.48
N PRO A 283 -4.51 -1.36 14.99
CA PRO A 283 -3.20 -0.69 14.95
C PRO A 283 -2.61 -0.63 13.53
N GLU A 284 -1.71 0.33 13.32
CA GLU A 284 -0.94 0.44 12.07
C GLU A 284 0.16 -0.62 12.04
N VAL A 285 0.52 -1.09 10.85
CA VAL A 285 1.69 -1.96 10.65
C VAL A 285 2.66 -1.28 9.68
N ALA A 286 3.81 -0.88 10.20
CA ALA A 286 4.86 -0.21 9.44
C ALA A 286 6.14 -1.04 9.35
N THR A 287 6.81 -0.98 8.20
CA THR A 287 7.98 -1.82 7.89
C THR A 287 9.04 -1.03 7.13
N VAL A 288 10.30 -1.41 7.33
CA VAL A 288 11.43 -0.89 6.56
C VAL A 288 12.54 -1.93 6.50
N GLY A 289 13.23 -2.04 5.36
CA GLY A 289 14.30 -3.03 5.18
C GLY A 289 13.79 -4.47 5.19
N LEU A 290 14.55 -5.38 5.80
CA LEU A 290 14.18 -6.78 5.93
C LEU A 290 13.10 -7.00 6.99
N SER A 291 12.11 -7.85 6.70
CA SER A 291 11.26 -8.47 7.72
C SER A 291 11.90 -9.77 8.21
N SER A 292 11.43 -10.34 9.34
CA SER A 292 11.99 -11.62 9.83
C SER A 292 11.69 -12.79 8.89
N ALA A 293 10.52 -12.79 8.26
CA ALA A 293 10.15 -13.77 7.24
C ALA A 293 11.01 -13.63 5.97
N LEU A 294 11.27 -12.39 5.52
CA LEU A 294 12.15 -12.12 4.38
C LEU A 294 13.61 -12.43 4.70
N ALA A 295 14.08 -12.13 5.91
CA ALA A 295 15.44 -12.47 6.35
C ALA A 295 15.65 -13.98 6.39
N ALA A 296 14.69 -14.75 6.92
CA ALA A 296 14.74 -16.21 6.92
C ALA A 296 14.75 -16.80 5.49
N ALA A 297 14.09 -16.15 4.53
CA ALA A 297 14.05 -16.57 3.14
C ALA A 297 15.26 -16.10 2.31
N ALA A 298 15.93 -15.01 2.71
CA ALA A 298 17.07 -14.44 2.01
C ALA A 298 18.33 -15.27 2.31
N ALA A 299 18.80 -16.03 1.31
CA ALA A 299 20.05 -16.77 1.43
C ALA A 299 21.21 -15.84 1.81
N GLY A 300 21.83 -16.07 2.97
CA GLY A 300 23.11 -15.45 3.37
C GLY A 300 23.04 -14.19 4.23
N VAL A 301 21.92 -13.90 4.90
CA VAL A 301 21.86 -12.84 5.92
C VAL A 301 21.52 -13.44 7.29
N ASP A 302 22.55 -13.73 8.08
CA ASP A 302 22.36 -14.05 9.50
C ASP A 302 21.99 -12.78 10.28
N VAL A 303 20.91 -12.85 11.06
CA VAL A 303 20.38 -11.71 11.82
C VAL A 303 20.19 -12.06 13.30
N ASP A 304 20.40 -11.06 14.16
CA ASP A 304 19.92 -11.05 15.53
C ASP A 304 18.60 -10.28 15.58
N GLU A 305 17.60 -10.85 16.26
CA GLU A 305 16.26 -10.27 16.40
C GLU A 305 16.06 -9.68 17.81
N TYR A 306 15.58 -8.45 17.87
CA TYR A 306 15.24 -7.74 19.11
C TYR A 306 13.79 -7.31 19.09
N PHE A 307 13.01 -7.90 19.99
CA PHE A 307 11.55 -7.80 20.01
C PHE A 307 11.08 -7.20 21.33
N THR A 308 10.29 -6.13 21.27
CA THR A 308 9.67 -5.51 22.45
C THR A 308 8.16 -5.46 22.27
N SER A 309 7.41 -6.08 23.18
CA SER A 309 5.95 -5.95 23.28
C SER A 309 5.55 -4.57 23.82
N LEU A 310 4.40 -4.06 23.37
CA LEU A 310 3.78 -2.83 23.88
C LEU A 310 2.83 -3.04 25.07
N GLU A 311 2.59 -4.28 25.51
CA GLU A 311 1.68 -4.62 26.62
C GLU A 311 2.00 -3.88 27.94
N GLY A 312 3.27 -3.53 28.17
CA GLY A 312 3.72 -2.76 29.34
C GLY A 312 4.14 -1.32 29.03
N ASN A 313 3.84 -0.79 27.83
CA ASN A 313 4.19 0.58 27.47
C ASN A 313 3.07 1.54 27.91
N ASP A 314 3.38 2.47 28.81
CA ASP A 314 2.40 3.40 29.39
C ASP A 314 1.66 4.25 28.35
N ARG A 315 2.30 4.64 27.24
CA ARG A 315 1.63 5.39 26.18
C ARG A 315 0.68 4.49 25.40
N ALA A 316 1.12 3.29 25.02
CA ALA A 316 0.29 2.35 24.29
C ALA A 316 -0.96 1.97 25.08
N ILE A 317 -0.83 1.69 26.39
CA ILE A 317 -1.97 1.40 27.28
C ILE A 317 -3.01 2.54 27.30
N LEU A 318 -2.57 3.79 27.16
CA LEU A 318 -3.48 4.95 27.14
C LEU A 318 -4.08 5.25 25.76
N GLU A 319 -3.52 4.68 24.69
CA GLU A 319 -3.96 4.92 23.31
C GLU A 319 -4.71 3.71 22.72
N ASP A 320 -4.54 2.51 23.28
CA ASP A 320 -5.15 1.26 22.84
C ASP A 320 -6.06 0.71 23.94
N GLU A 321 -7.33 1.16 23.95
CA GLU A 321 -8.32 0.79 24.97
C GLU A 321 -8.70 -0.69 24.93
N ASP A 322 -8.54 -1.33 23.77
CA ASP A 322 -9.02 -2.70 23.48
C ASP A 322 -7.90 -3.75 23.59
N GLU A 323 -6.71 -3.36 24.07
CA GLU A 323 -5.57 -4.25 24.31
C GLU A 323 -5.20 -5.12 23.08
N HIS A 324 -5.39 -4.62 21.86
CA HIS A 324 -5.00 -5.29 20.61
C HIS A 324 -3.50 -5.66 20.59
N GLY A 325 -2.75 -5.00 21.46
CA GLY A 325 -1.34 -5.24 21.66
C GLY A 325 -0.54 -4.58 20.56
N GLY A 326 0.73 -4.95 20.49
CA GLY A 326 1.62 -4.34 19.54
C GLY A 326 3.06 -4.61 19.91
N PHE A 327 3.95 -4.23 19.01
CA PHE A 327 5.36 -4.49 19.20
C PHE A 327 6.22 -3.60 18.32
N VAL A 328 7.49 -3.51 18.72
CA VAL A 328 8.59 -3.12 17.85
C VAL A 328 9.50 -4.34 17.69
N ASN A 329 9.83 -4.66 16.45
CA ASN A 329 10.82 -5.68 16.11
C ASN A 329 11.94 -5.05 15.27
N VAL A 330 13.18 -5.24 15.68
CA VAL A 330 14.36 -4.72 14.99
C VAL A 330 15.31 -5.88 14.67
N LEU A 331 15.74 -5.96 13.42
CA LEU A 331 16.71 -6.94 12.95
C LEU A 331 18.06 -6.26 12.77
N CYS A 332 19.08 -6.82 13.41
CA CYS A 332 20.47 -6.43 13.19
C CYS A 332 21.23 -7.53 12.46
N ARG A 333 22.23 -7.18 11.65
CA ARG A 333 23.18 -8.19 11.14
C ARG A 333 23.86 -8.87 12.33
N GLN A 334 23.89 -10.21 12.30
CA GLN A 334 24.35 -11.03 13.42
C GLN A 334 25.69 -10.55 13.98
N GLY A 335 25.74 -10.41 15.30
CA GLY A 335 26.92 -9.98 16.03
C GLY A 335 27.28 -8.49 15.88
N THR A 336 26.49 -7.69 15.15
CA THR A 336 26.76 -6.26 14.91
C THR A 336 25.59 -5.38 15.39
N ALA A 337 25.79 -4.05 15.40
CA ALA A 337 24.72 -3.09 15.64
C ALA A 337 24.02 -2.61 14.34
N GLU A 338 24.44 -3.11 13.18
CA GLU A 338 23.92 -2.67 11.88
C GLU A 338 22.46 -3.11 11.74
N ILE A 339 21.54 -2.15 11.74
CA ILE A 339 20.12 -2.41 11.53
C ILE A 339 19.89 -2.74 10.06
N VAL A 340 19.28 -3.90 9.79
CA VAL A 340 18.98 -4.37 8.42
C VAL A 340 17.48 -4.37 8.11
N GLY A 341 16.64 -4.20 9.13
CA GLY A 341 15.21 -4.00 8.95
C GLY A 341 14.45 -3.93 10.25
N ALA A 342 13.17 -3.55 10.15
CA ALA A 342 12.29 -3.44 11.28
C ALA A 342 10.81 -3.57 10.90
N THR A 343 10.02 -3.97 11.89
CA THR A 343 8.55 -4.00 11.85
C THR A 343 8.02 -3.35 13.12
N VAL A 344 7.07 -2.43 12.96
CA VAL A 344 6.35 -1.78 14.06
C VAL A 344 4.87 -2.07 13.88
N CYS A 345 4.22 -2.59 14.92
CA CYS A 345 2.78 -2.76 15.00
C CYS A 345 2.29 -1.96 16.20
N ALA A 346 1.65 -0.82 15.96
CA ALA A 346 1.25 0.12 17.00
C ALA A 346 0.31 1.20 16.44
N ASN A 347 -0.36 1.94 17.32
CA ASN A 347 -0.92 3.23 16.93
C ASN A 347 0.22 4.15 16.44
N ARG A 348 0.03 4.76 15.27
CA ARG A 348 1.01 5.66 14.63
C ARG A 348 2.35 4.97 14.30
N ALA A 349 2.34 3.67 13.99
CA ALA A 349 3.51 2.94 13.54
C ALA A 349 4.22 3.62 12.35
N GLY A 350 3.48 4.25 11.45
CA GLY A 350 4.00 5.01 10.31
C GLY A 350 4.84 6.23 10.70
N GLU A 351 4.63 6.78 11.90
CA GLU A 351 5.48 7.84 12.45
C GLU A 351 6.73 7.25 13.14
N ILE A 352 6.56 6.16 13.90
CA ILE A 352 7.63 5.51 14.67
C ILE A 352 8.69 4.90 13.72
N ILE A 353 8.27 4.30 12.60
CA ILE A 353 9.18 3.66 11.64
C ILE A 353 10.19 4.63 11.02
N ASN A 354 9.91 5.94 11.03
CA ASN A 354 10.78 6.96 10.44
C ASN A 354 12.12 7.09 11.20
N GLU A 355 12.14 6.86 12.52
CA GLU A 355 13.39 6.84 13.29
C GLU A 355 14.31 5.71 12.83
N LEU A 356 13.75 4.51 12.68
CA LEU A 356 14.48 3.33 12.20
C LEU A 356 14.89 3.47 10.73
N THR A 357 14.03 4.07 9.90
CA THR A 357 14.33 4.40 8.50
C THR A 357 15.53 5.35 8.42
N LEU A 358 15.53 6.41 9.22
CA LEU A 358 16.66 7.34 9.30
C LEU A 358 17.93 6.64 9.77
N ALA A 359 17.83 5.82 10.83
CA ALA A 359 18.96 5.11 11.38
C ALA A 359 19.62 4.18 10.34
N ILE A 360 18.82 3.39 9.61
CA ILE A 360 19.32 2.51 8.54
C ILE A 360 19.94 3.35 7.40
N GLN A 361 19.24 4.38 6.92
CA GLN A 361 19.72 5.24 5.83
C GLN A 361 21.03 5.94 6.18
N ALA A 362 21.18 6.39 7.42
CA ALA A 362 22.37 7.07 7.95
C ALA A 362 23.44 6.09 8.49
N LYS A 363 23.19 4.77 8.43
CA LYS A 363 24.06 3.72 8.96
C LYS A 363 24.38 3.89 10.46
N VAL A 364 23.40 4.38 11.21
CA VAL A 364 23.44 4.47 12.66
C VAL A 364 23.09 3.11 13.26
N GLY A 365 23.95 2.61 14.15
CA GLY A 365 23.74 1.32 14.79
C GLY A 365 22.66 1.37 15.88
N LEU A 366 22.05 0.22 16.17
CA LEU A 366 21.05 0.06 17.22
C LEU A 366 21.59 0.47 18.61
N ASP A 367 22.89 0.25 18.85
CA ASP A 367 23.60 0.66 20.06
C ASP A 367 23.61 2.17 20.30
N THR A 368 23.54 2.96 19.22
CA THR A 368 23.42 4.42 19.30
C THR A 368 22.03 4.80 19.76
N LEU A 369 20.98 4.15 19.25
CA LEU A 369 19.59 4.40 19.65
C LEU A 369 19.37 4.12 21.15
N ALA A 370 20.07 3.13 21.72
CA ALA A 370 20.05 2.85 23.16
C ALA A 370 20.61 4.01 24.04
N ARG A 371 21.36 4.94 23.44
CA ARG A 371 21.95 6.11 24.12
C ARG A 371 21.16 7.39 23.86
N VAL A 372 20.18 7.35 22.97
CA VAL A 372 19.28 8.47 22.69
C VAL A 372 18.21 8.51 23.77
N ILE A 373 18.05 9.66 24.41
CA ILE A 373 16.97 9.88 25.37
C ILE A 373 15.66 9.99 24.58
N HIS A 374 14.75 9.05 24.80
CA HIS A 374 13.40 9.09 24.25
C HIS A 374 12.47 9.82 25.23
N PRO A 375 11.55 10.68 24.74
CA PRO A 375 10.54 11.30 25.60
C PRO A 375 9.60 10.27 26.24
N TYR A 376 9.23 10.51 27.50
CA TYR A 376 8.32 9.65 28.27
C TYR A 376 7.01 10.37 28.63
N PRO A 377 5.83 9.70 28.56
CA PRO A 377 5.62 8.38 27.97
C PRO A 377 5.37 8.47 26.46
N THR A 378 6.07 7.67 25.65
CA THR A 378 5.83 7.53 24.20
C THR A 378 5.93 6.08 23.73
N THR A 379 5.16 5.74 22.70
CA THR A 379 5.20 4.39 22.08
C THR A 379 6.57 4.10 21.45
N SER A 380 7.27 5.13 20.96
CA SER A 380 8.63 5.05 20.43
C SER A 380 9.66 4.55 21.46
N GLU A 381 9.38 4.60 22.77
CA GLU A 381 10.27 4.01 23.78
C GLU A 381 10.49 2.50 23.57
N ALA A 382 9.60 1.80 22.87
CA ALA A 382 9.80 0.41 22.48
C ALA A 382 10.99 0.20 21.52
N VAL A 383 11.33 1.21 20.69
CA VAL A 383 12.56 1.21 19.88
C VAL A 383 13.79 1.22 20.78
N MET A 384 13.81 2.10 21.78
CA MET A 384 14.86 2.14 22.81
C MET A 384 14.96 0.81 23.58
N GLN A 385 13.83 0.16 23.91
CA GLN A 385 13.87 -1.13 24.60
C GLN A 385 14.50 -2.23 23.73
N CYS A 386 14.18 -2.32 22.44
CA CYS A 386 14.89 -3.20 21.51
C CYS A 386 16.40 -2.91 21.51
N ALA A 387 16.77 -1.63 21.53
CA ALA A 387 18.16 -1.22 21.59
C ALA A 387 18.87 -1.62 22.90
N LEU A 388 18.18 -1.54 24.04
CA LEU A 388 18.71 -2.00 25.32
C LEU A 388 18.86 -3.53 25.38
N GLN A 389 17.99 -4.29 24.71
CA GLN A 389 18.16 -5.74 24.58
C GLN A 389 19.47 -6.10 23.86
N TRP A 390 19.82 -5.36 22.80
CA TRP A 390 21.09 -5.51 22.11
C TRP A 390 22.29 -5.28 23.04
N ILE A 391 22.27 -4.22 23.86
CA ILE A 391 23.34 -3.95 24.84
C ILE A 391 23.47 -5.11 25.83
N ARG A 392 22.34 -5.57 26.39
CA ARG A 392 22.30 -6.67 27.36
C ARG A 392 22.81 -7.98 26.76
N ALA A 393 22.53 -8.26 25.49
CA ALA A 393 23.03 -9.43 24.79
C ALA A 393 24.58 -9.42 24.73
N ARG A 394 25.19 -8.25 24.51
CA ARG A 394 26.65 -8.12 24.47
C ARG A 394 27.33 -8.25 25.84
N TRP A 395 26.69 -7.78 26.90
CA TRP A 395 27.24 -7.97 28.26
C TRP A 395 27.30 -9.44 28.66
N LYS A 396 26.43 -10.30 28.13
CA LYS A 396 26.46 -11.75 28.42
C LYS A 396 27.60 -12.49 27.72
N THR A 397 28.18 -11.88 26.68
CA THR A 397 29.28 -12.46 25.89
C THR A 397 30.65 -11.92 26.27
N MET A 398 30.69 -10.92 27.17
CA MET A 398 31.91 -10.40 27.81
C MET A 398 32.15 -11.17 29.12
#